data_AF-A0A950F588-F1
#
_entry.id   AF-A0A950F588-F1
#
_cell.length_a   1.000
_cell.length_b   1.000
_cell.length_c   1.000
_cell.angle_alpha   90.00
_cell.angle_beta   90.00
_cell.angle_gamma   90.00
#
_symmetry.space_group_name_H-M   'P 1'
#
loop_
_entity.id
_entity.type
_entity.pdbx_description
1 polymer ?
#
loop_
_entity_poly.entity_id
_entity_poly.type
_entity_poly.pdbx_seq_one_letter_code
_entity_poly.pdbx_strand_id
1 'polypeptide(L)'
;MKVLVLGGTRFVGRHIARELTGRDHDVVCFHRGQTNCELPTGVAERFGDRNHDLNAVDRDHWDVVIDVNGYEPAQVARSLTLSFDRYIFISTVNVYADVSAPGASEDWPTLQTFDASDESTVYGAKKAACERLVAGRCGEHALILRPG
;
A
#
# COMPACT_ATOMS: atom_id res chain seq x y z
N MET A 1 6.47 12.50 12.72
CA MET A 1 5.27 11.66 12.57
C MET A 1 5.68 10.21 12.72
N LYS A 2 4.81 9.38 13.29
CA LYS A 2 4.96 7.93 13.38
C LYS A 2 4.33 7.28 12.16
N VAL A 3 5.17 6.68 11.30
CA VAL A 3 4.76 6.18 9.98
C VAL A 3 5.01 4.70 9.87
N LEU A 4 3.98 3.94 9.49
CA LEU A 4 4.09 2.52 9.18
C LEU A 4 4.16 2.32 7.67
N VAL A 5 5.19 1.62 7.19
CA VAL A 5 5.28 1.17 5.80
C VAL A 5 5.04 -0.34 5.75
N LEU A 6 3.92 -0.76 5.14
CA LEU A 6 3.55 -2.16 4.97
C LEU A 6 4.27 -2.73 3.74
N GLY A 7 5.32 -3.50 4.00
CA GLY A 7 6.40 -3.65 3.04
C GLY A 7 7.22 -2.37 2.98
N GLY A 8 8.54 -2.47 2.93
CA GLY A 8 9.40 -1.27 2.92
C GLY A 8 10.85 -1.60 2.64
N THR A 9 11.13 -2.87 2.41
CA THR A 9 12.48 -3.41 2.22
C THR A 9 12.92 -3.39 0.76
N ARG A 10 12.05 -3.04 -0.19
CA ARG A 10 12.38 -3.10 -1.62
C ARG A 10 11.72 -1.97 -2.40
N PHE A 11 12.29 -1.73 -3.59
CA PHE A 11 11.74 -0.84 -4.62
C PHE A 11 11.25 0.50 -4.02
N VAL A 12 10.03 0.92 -4.34
CA VAL A 12 9.44 2.18 -3.87
C VAL A 12 9.40 2.30 -2.35
N GLY A 13 9.07 1.20 -1.64
CA GLY A 13 8.97 1.20 -0.17
C GLY A 13 10.27 1.58 0.52
N ARG A 14 11.41 1.12 -0.02
CA ARG A 14 12.75 1.46 0.52
C ARG A 14 13.06 2.95 0.36
N HIS A 15 12.70 3.52 -0.79
CA HIS A 15 12.91 4.95 -1.05
C HIS A 15 12.01 5.82 -0.20
N ILE A 16 10.74 5.41 -0.01
CA ILE A 16 9.81 6.07 0.91
C ILE A 16 10.37 6.06 2.33
N ALA A 17 10.77 4.89 2.84
CA ALA A 17 11.29 4.78 4.20
C ALA A 17 12.55 5.63 4.41
N ARG A 18 13.47 5.65 3.43
CA ARG A 18 14.68 6.49 3.46
C ARG A 18 14.33 7.97 3.50
N GLU A 19 13.43 8.42 2.63
CA GLU A 19 13.06 9.83 2.53
C GLU A 19 12.35 10.32 3.80
N LEU A 20 11.42 9.54 4.33
CA LEU A 20 10.71 9.90 5.57
C LEU A 20 11.65 9.94 6.77
N THR A 21 12.57 8.98 6.88
CA THR A 21 13.56 8.98 7.97
C THR A 21 14.52 10.16 7.85
N GLY A 22 14.94 10.51 6.64
CA GLY A 22 15.77 11.70 6.37
C GLY A 22 15.08 13.03 6.68
N ARG A 23 13.77 13.02 6.95
CA ARG A 23 12.95 14.16 7.40
C ARG A 23 12.56 14.06 8.87
N ASP A 24 13.30 13.26 9.64
CA ASP A 24 13.11 13.08 11.09
C ASP A 24 11.70 12.55 11.45
N HIS A 25 11.16 11.63 10.63
CA HIS A 25 9.98 10.86 10.99
C HIS A 25 10.33 9.52 11.63
N ASP A 26 9.49 9.06 12.54
CA ASP A 26 9.62 7.75 13.20
C ASP A 26 9.06 6.67 12.27
N VAL A 27 9.92 6.11 11.43
CA VAL A 27 9.52 5.15 10.39
C VAL A 27 9.68 3.72 10.87
N VAL A 28 8.61 2.94 10.70
CA VAL A 28 8.60 1.50 10.97
C VAL A 28 8.25 0.74 9.68
N CYS A 29 9.09 -0.21 9.31
CA CYS A 29 8.81 -1.14 8.21
C CYS A 29 8.26 -2.45 8.78
N PHE A 30 7.10 -2.89 8.29
CA PHE A 30 6.54 -4.20 8.60
C PHE A 30 6.75 -5.18 7.44
N HIS A 31 7.44 -6.29 7.69
CA HIS A 31 7.74 -7.31 6.66
C HIS A 31 8.09 -8.68 7.25
N ARG A 32 8.16 -9.69 6.37
CA ARG A 32 8.39 -11.11 6.76
C ARG A 32 9.84 -11.47 7.12
N GLY A 33 10.78 -10.52 7.07
CA GLY A 33 12.22 -10.80 7.23
C GLY A 33 12.85 -11.69 6.15
N GLN A 34 12.14 -12.04 5.07
CA GLN A 34 12.63 -12.96 4.03
C GLN A 34 13.56 -12.32 2.99
N THR A 35 13.62 -10.99 2.96
CA THR A 35 14.50 -10.27 2.04
C THR A 35 15.74 -9.85 2.80
N ASN A 36 16.93 -10.28 2.36
CA ASN A 36 18.18 -9.65 2.77
C ASN A 36 18.23 -8.24 2.20
N CYS A 37 17.70 -7.28 2.95
CA CYS A 37 17.80 -5.87 2.64
C CYS A 37 18.26 -5.14 3.90
N GLU A 38 19.37 -4.44 3.78
CA GLU A 38 19.72 -3.41 4.76
C GLU A 38 18.74 -2.24 4.60
N LEU A 39 17.90 -2.06 5.60
CA LEU A 39 17.05 -0.89 5.69
C LEU A 39 17.89 0.39 5.89
N PRO A 40 17.38 1.55 5.47
CA PRO A 40 18.01 2.82 5.76
C PRO A 40 18.24 2.99 7.28
N THR A 41 19.36 3.62 7.64
CA THR A 41 19.66 3.97 9.04
C THR A 41 18.51 4.75 9.65
N GLY A 42 18.09 4.36 10.86
CA GLY A 42 16.99 5.02 11.60
C GLY A 42 15.61 4.43 11.38
N VAL A 43 15.43 3.54 10.38
CA VAL A 43 14.17 2.80 10.21
C VAL A 43 14.11 1.63 11.18
N ALA A 44 13.01 1.53 11.93
CA ALA A 44 12.76 0.37 12.79
C ALA A 44 12.08 -0.78 12.03
N GLU A 45 12.36 -2.01 12.44
CA GLU A 45 11.79 -3.22 11.84
C GLU A 45 10.75 -3.87 12.75
N ARG A 46 9.64 -4.30 12.14
CA ARG A 46 8.64 -5.16 12.78
C ARG A 46 8.39 -6.36 11.88
N PHE A 47 8.45 -7.55 12.46
CA PHE A 47 8.32 -8.79 11.71
C PHE A 47 6.91 -9.35 11.80
N GLY A 48 6.41 -9.83 10.65
CA GLY A 48 5.15 -10.54 10.55
C GLY A 48 4.74 -10.76 9.09
N ASP A 49 3.66 -11.50 8.87
CA ASP A 49 3.10 -11.73 7.54
C ASP A 49 1.67 -11.22 7.49
N ARG A 50 1.45 -10.13 6.73
CA ARG A 50 0.13 -9.51 6.60
C ARG A 50 -0.97 -10.44 6.08
N ASN A 51 -0.60 -11.56 5.44
CA ASN A 51 -1.59 -12.57 5.02
C ASN A 51 -2.18 -13.33 6.22
N HIS A 52 -1.46 -13.36 7.33
CA HIS A 52 -1.78 -14.10 8.55
C HIS A 52 -2.12 -13.16 9.70
N ASP A 53 -1.20 -12.25 10.06
CA ASP A 53 -1.34 -11.36 11.21
C ASP A 53 -0.62 -10.00 11.03
N LEU A 54 -0.98 -9.05 11.89
CA LEU A 54 -0.36 -7.72 12.01
C LEU A 54 0.01 -7.41 13.47
N ASN A 55 0.21 -8.45 14.29
CA ASN A 55 0.31 -8.32 15.76
C ASN A 55 1.51 -7.47 16.22
N ALA A 56 2.53 -7.35 15.37
CA ALA A 56 3.71 -6.55 15.68
C ALA A 56 3.46 -5.03 15.57
N VAL A 57 2.31 -4.61 15.01
CA VAL A 57 1.98 -3.21 14.69
C VAL A 57 0.54 -2.81 15.04
N ASP A 58 -0.29 -3.73 15.54
CA ASP A 58 -1.72 -3.53 15.80
C ASP A 58 -2.04 -2.79 17.11
N ARG A 59 -1.10 -2.78 18.06
CA ARG A 59 -1.21 -2.05 19.34
C ARG A 59 -0.82 -0.59 19.24
N ASP A 60 -0.18 -0.20 18.15
CA ASP A 60 0.27 1.16 17.91
C ASP A 60 -0.83 1.99 17.23
N HIS A 61 -0.83 3.30 17.49
CA HIS A 61 -1.48 4.27 16.63
C HIS A 61 -0.44 4.87 15.67
N TRP A 62 -0.86 5.10 14.41
CA TRP A 62 0.00 5.58 13.32
C TRP A 62 -0.55 6.86 12.72
N ASP A 63 0.28 7.91 12.63
CA ASP A 63 -0.14 9.13 11.92
C ASP A 63 -0.42 8.80 10.44
N VAL A 64 0.40 7.91 9.85
CA VAL A 64 0.24 7.47 8.46
C VAL A 64 0.57 5.99 8.34
N VAL A 65 -0.30 5.24 7.65
CA VAL A 65 0.01 3.92 7.11
C VAL A 65 0.22 4.04 5.60
N ILE A 66 1.36 3.57 5.10
CA ILE A 66 1.69 3.52 3.67
C ILE A 66 1.72 2.06 3.23
N ASP A 67 0.73 1.67 2.43
CA ASP A 67 0.59 0.32 1.92
C ASP A 67 1.16 0.20 0.52
N VAL A 68 2.41 -0.29 0.45
CA VAL A 68 3.13 -0.49 -0.81
C VAL A 68 3.01 -1.92 -1.36
N ASN A 69 2.46 -2.86 -0.58
CA ASN A 69 2.42 -4.29 -0.94
C ASN A 69 1.03 -4.93 -0.78
N GLY A 70 -0.03 -4.14 -0.83
CA GLY A 70 -1.41 -4.62 -0.87
C GLY A 70 -1.81 -5.00 -2.30
N TYR A 71 -1.97 -6.31 -2.54
CA TYR A 71 -2.31 -6.87 -3.83
C TYR A 71 -3.73 -7.44 -3.87
N GLU A 72 -4.22 -7.91 -2.72
CA GLU A 72 -5.54 -8.53 -2.58
C GLU A 72 -6.42 -7.75 -1.60
N PRO A 73 -7.74 -7.66 -1.84
CA PRO A 73 -8.65 -6.98 -0.92
C PRO A 73 -8.59 -7.53 0.51
N ALA A 74 -8.37 -8.83 0.69
CA ALA A 74 -8.24 -9.44 2.02
C ALA A 74 -6.99 -8.95 2.78
N GLN A 75 -5.89 -8.68 2.07
CA GLN A 75 -4.67 -8.14 2.67
C GLN A 75 -4.89 -6.70 3.14
N VAL A 76 -5.58 -5.91 2.32
CA VAL A 76 -5.90 -4.50 2.59
C VAL A 76 -6.95 -4.39 3.69
N ALA A 77 -7.97 -5.26 3.69
CA ALA A 77 -8.98 -5.31 4.75
C ALA A 77 -8.36 -5.51 6.14
N ARG A 78 -7.31 -6.33 6.25
CA ARG A 78 -6.58 -6.54 7.51
C ARG A 78 -5.81 -5.29 7.93
N SER A 79 -5.07 -4.64 7.04
CA SER A 79 -4.34 -3.42 7.40
C SER A 79 -5.27 -2.25 7.74
N LEU A 80 -6.48 -2.23 7.18
CA LEU A 80 -7.54 -1.28 7.54
C LEU A 80 -8.18 -1.54 8.91
N THR A 81 -7.73 -2.54 9.68
CA THR A 81 -8.08 -2.70 11.10
C THR A 81 -7.10 -2.02 12.04
N LEU A 82 -5.96 -1.54 11.54
CA LEU A 82 -4.98 -0.80 12.33
C LEU A 82 -5.56 0.57 12.75
N SER A 83 -5.02 1.14 13.83
CA SER A 83 -5.37 2.50 14.27
C SER A 83 -4.49 3.53 13.54
N PHE A 84 -5.10 4.43 12.77
CA PHE A 84 -4.37 5.44 12.02
C PHE A 84 -5.16 6.71 11.70
N ASP A 85 -4.46 7.80 11.41
CA ASP A 85 -5.07 9.07 10.95
C ASP A 85 -5.21 9.15 9.42
N ARG A 86 -4.25 8.57 8.69
CA ARG A 86 -4.23 8.55 7.21
C ARG A 86 -3.78 7.20 6.67
N TYR A 87 -4.36 6.81 5.54
CA TYR A 87 -3.99 5.60 4.80
C TYR A 87 -3.60 5.93 3.36
N ILE A 88 -2.34 5.73 3.01
CA ILE A 88 -1.82 5.91 1.66
C ILE A 88 -1.70 4.54 1.00
N PHE A 89 -2.48 4.31 -0.06
CA PHE A 89 -2.41 3.07 -0.84
C PHE A 89 -1.65 3.30 -2.14
N ILE A 90 -0.56 2.56 -2.34
CA ILE A 90 0.14 2.56 -3.62
C ILE A 90 -0.54 1.58 -4.54
N SER A 91 -1.31 2.12 -5.47
CA SER A 91 -1.99 1.43 -6.55
C SER A 91 -1.12 1.36 -7.82
N THR A 92 -1.73 1.40 -9.00
CA THR A 92 -1.09 1.22 -10.31
C THR A 92 -1.96 1.82 -11.39
N VAL A 93 -1.38 2.25 -12.52
CA VAL A 93 -2.15 2.62 -13.72
C VAL A 93 -2.88 1.44 -14.37
N ASN A 94 -2.51 0.19 -14.07
CA ASN A 94 -3.22 -0.99 -14.58
C ASN A 94 -4.66 -1.12 -14.06
N VAL A 95 -5.09 -0.27 -13.12
CA VAL A 95 -6.49 -0.23 -12.66
C VAL A 95 -7.44 0.37 -13.68
N TYR A 96 -6.96 1.19 -14.63
CA TYR A 96 -7.82 1.84 -15.62
C TYR A 96 -8.41 0.81 -16.59
N ALA A 97 -9.72 0.93 -16.86
CA ALA A 97 -10.43 0.00 -17.73
C ALA A 97 -10.11 0.22 -19.22
N ASP A 98 -9.77 1.46 -19.59
CA ASP A 98 -9.37 1.83 -20.94
C ASP A 98 -8.28 2.92 -20.86
N VAL A 99 -7.14 2.65 -21.50
CA VAL A 99 -5.99 3.56 -21.59
C VAL A 99 -5.61 3.84 -23.05
N SER A 100 -6.51 3.55 -23.99
CA SER A 100 -6.28 3.77 -25.43
C SER A 100 -6.18 5.25 -25.79
N ALA A 101 -6.76 6.13 -24.97
CA ALA A 101 -6.69 7.57 -25.12
C ALA A 101 -5.66 8.20 -24.15
N PRO A 102 -4.88 9.20 -24.59
CA PRO A 102 -4.01 9.96 -23.69
C PRO A 102 -4.82 10.84 -22.73
N GLY A 103 -4.20 11.24 -21.62
CA GLY A 103 -4.81 12.18 -20.66
C GLY A 103 -5.70 11.53 -19.61
N ALA A 104 -5.42 10.28 -19.24
CA ALA A 104 -6.10 9.61 -18.13
C ALA A 104 -6.04 10.46 -16.84
N SER A 105 -7.19 10.66 -16.20
CA SER A 105 -7.29 11.27 -14.87
C SER A 105 -7.70 10.24 -13.83
N GLU A 106 -7.57 10.58 -12.55
CA GLU A 106 -7.91 9.70 -11.43
C GLU A 106 -9.41 9.32 -11.41
N ASP A 107 -10.26 10.14 -12.05
CA ASP A 107 -11.69 9.92 -12.19
C ASP A 107 -12.06 8.93 -13.30
N TRP A 108 -11.09 8.47 -14.10
CA TRP A 108 -11.37 7.54 -15.17
C TRP A 108 -11.87 6.18 -14.64
N PRO A 109 -12.74 5.50 -15.41
CA PRO A 109 -13.27 4.21 -15.01
C PRO A 109 -12.16 3.19 -14.71
N THR A 110 -12.30 2.48 -13.59
CA THR A 110 -11.40 1.39 -13.22
C THR A 110 -12.03 0.02 -13.48
N LEU A 111 -11.19 -0.99 -13.65
CA LEU A 111 -11.58 -2.37 -13.87
C LEU A 111 -12.54 -2.86 -12.76
N GLN A 112 -13.66 -3.43 -13.20
CA GLN A 112 -14.64 -4.11 -12.33
C GLN A 112 -14.53 -5.62 -12.40
N THR A 113 -14.13 -6.13 -13.57
CA THR A 113 -13.91 -7.55 -13.87
C THR A 113 -12.54 -7.71 -14.52
N PHE A 114 -12.10 -8.95 -14.66
CA PHE A 114 -10.83 -9.30 -15.32
C PHE A 114 -11.03 -10.50 -16.25
N ASP A 115 -10.16 -10.60 -17.25
CA ASP A 115 -9.98 -11.83 -18.02
C ASP A 115 -8.97 -12.70 -17.26
N ALA A 116 -9.39 -13.89 -16.84
CA ALA A 116 -8.54 -14.80 -16.09
C ALA A 116 -7.33 -15.32 -16.90
N SER A 117 -7.36 -15.18 -18.23
CA SER A 117 -6.25 -15.52 -19.12
C SER A 117 -5.22 -14.38 -19.27
N ASP A 118 -5.55 -13.17 -18.81
CA ASP A 118 -4.67 -12.00 -18.84
C ASP A 118 -4.29 -11.56 -17.42
N GLU A 119 -3.07 -11.92 -17.01
CA GLU A 119 -2.49 -11.58 -15.71
C GLU A 119 -2.51 -10.07 -15.41
N SER A 120 -2.38 -9.21 -16.44
CA SER A 120 -2.41 -7.76 -16.28
C SER A 120 -3.79 -7.29 -15.82
N THR A 121 -4.85 -7.81 -16.44
CA THR A 121 -6.23 -7.48 -16.06
C THR A 121 -6.59 -8.06 -14.69
N VAL A 122 -6.09 -9.26 -14.36
CA VAL A 122 -6.23 -9.86 -13.02
C VAL A 122 -5.62 -8.96 -11.96
N TYR A 123 -4.36 -8.54 -12.16
CA TYR A 123 -3.65 -7.65 -11.26
C TYR A 123 -4.37 -6.29 -11.13
N GLY A 124 -4.71 -5.68 -12.27
CA GLY A 124 -5.42 -4.39 -12.34
C GLY A 124 -6.76 -4.41 -11.62
N ALA A 125 -7.59 -5.43 -11.85
CA ALA A 125 -8.89 -5.56 -11.21
C ALA A 125 -8.79 -5.81 -9.70
N LYS A 126 -7.81 -6.60 -9.26
CA LYS A 126 -7.54 -6.81 -7.82
C LYS A 126 -7.12 -5.51 -7.13
N LYS A 127 -6.23 -4.73 -7.78
CA LYS A 127 -5.82 -3.41 -7.28
C LYS A 127 -6.98 -2.43 -7.27
N ALA A 128 -7.82 -2.39 -8.31
CA ALA A 128 -9.04 -1.58 -8.35
C ALA A 128 -10.02 -1.97 -7.24
N ALA A 129 -10.15 -3.26 -6.92
CA ALA A 129 -10.95 -3.71 -5.78
C ALA A 129 -10.37 -3.26 -4.43
N CYS A 130 -9.04 -3.24 -4.29
CA CYS A 130 -8.38 -2.66 -3.12
C CYS A 130 -8.64 -1.15 -3.00
N GLU A 131 -8.56 -0.40 -4.11
CA GLU A 131 -8.86 1.04 -4.11
C GLU A 131 -10.28 1.33 -3.62
N ARG A 132 -11.27 0.59 -4.14
CA ARG A 132 -12.67 0.72 -3.70
C ARG A 132 -12.83 0.42 -2.21
N LEU A 133 -12.12 -0.59 -1.71
CA LEU A 133 -12.13 -0.94 -0.28
C LEU A 133 -11.52 0.17 0.59
N VAL A 134 -10.37 0.70 0.19
CA VAL A 134 -9.69 1.80 0.90
C VAL A 134 -10.55 3.05 0.89
N ALA A 135 -11.03 3.49 -0.28
CA ALA A 135 -11.88 4.66 -0.42
C ALA A 135 -13.18 4.51 0.39
N GLY A 136 -13.84 3.35 0.33
CA GLY A 136 -15.09 3.10 1.05
C GLY A 136 -14.93 3.06 2.57
N ARG A 137 -13.76 2.63 3.08
CA ARG A 137 -13.53 2.49 4.53
C ARG A 137 -12.87 3.71 5.16
N CYS A 138 -12.02 4.42 4.43
CA CYS A 138 -11.26 5.56 4.94
C CYS A 138 -11.82 6.91 4.49
N GLY A 139 -12.61 6.99 3.42
CA GLY A 139 -13.13 8.26 2.89
C GLY A 139 -12.01 9.29 2.66
N GLU A 140 -12.15 10.47 3.26
CA GLU A 140 -11.17 11.56 3.18
C GLU A 140 -9.82 11.27 3.86
N HIS A 141 -9.74 10.21 4.66
CA HIS A 141 -8.48 9.76 5.27
C HIS A 141 -7.63 8.90 4.32
N ALA A 142 -8.15 8.55 3.14
CA ALA A 142 -7.43 7.83 2.10
C ALA A 142 -6.67 8.78 1.16
N LEU A 143 -5.48 8.34 0.73
CA LEU A 143 -4.83 8.82 -0.48
C LEU A 143 -4.45 7.62 -1.34
N ILE A 144 -4.94 7.58 -2.57
CA ILE A 144 -4.66 6.52 -3.53
C ILE A 144 -3.72 7.08 -4.59
N LEU A 145 -2.53 6.49 -4.72
CA LEU A 145 -1.54 6.88 -5.71
C LEU A 145 -1.48 5.82 -6.79
N ARG A 146 -1.54 6.20 -8.07
CA ARG A 146 -1.43 5.26 -9.22
C ARG A 146 -0.15 5.56 -10.02
N PRO A 147 1.04 5.09 -9.58
CA PRO A 147 2.25 5.24 -10.36
C PRO A 147 2.11 4.54 -11.74
N GLY A 148 2.62 5.21 -12.78
CA GLY A 148 2.64 4.74 -14.17
C GLY A 148 3.86 5.23 -14.92
#